data_AF-A0A3D2YZ66-F1
#
_entry.id   AF-A0A3D2YZ66-F1
#
_cell.length_a   1.000
_cell.length_b   1.000
_cell.length_c   1.000
_cell.angle_alpha   90.00
_cell.angle_beta   90.00
_cell.angle_gamma   90.00
#
_symmetry.space_group_name_H-M   'P 1'
#
loop_
_entity.id
_entity.type
_entity.pdbx_description
1 polymer ?
#
loop_
_entity_poly.entity_id
_entity_poly.type
_entity_poly.pdbx_seq_one_letter_code
_entity_poly.pdbx_strand_id
1 'polypeptide(L)'
;MGDLMAVGLDAGFYGVYSHDEDEGVVRVFDADITPGVDVWTYGFHPEKIPMGSGDPNKGYVEMWGGTVATFPDERATLPPGQSVDWTEWIYPFQLTGGLTYADRWLAARCRFARQTGELEVRICPVRELVHASVEVLRGERIVARHPVPASPSTPWSHVFTLSSGIPLAELLIVVREGEQVLARFRPQSTP
;
A
#
# COMPACT_ATOMS: atom_id res chain seq x y z
N MET A 1 19.36 -12.07 -8.35
CA MET A 1 18.83 -12.72 -7.14
C MET A 1 19.32 -11.99 -5.92
N GLY A 2 18.45 -11.73 -4.95
CA GLY A 2 18.85 -11.15 -3.67
C GLY A 2 17.67 -10.64 -2.86
N ASP A 3 17.99 -10.29 -1.63
CA ASP A 3 17.07 -9.72 -0.64
C ASP A 3 17.05 -8.18 -0.75
N LEU A 4 15.87 -7.62 -0.56
CA LEU A 4 15.66 -6.21 -0.29
C LEU A 4 15.08 -6.10 1.12
N MET A 5 15.93 -5.63 2.03
CA MET A 5 15.61 -5.37 3.42
C MET A 5 15.52 -3.87 3.68
N ALA A 6 14.75 -3.48 4.69
CA ALA A 6 14.63 -2.09 5.10
C ALA A 6 14.50 -1.98 6.63
N VAL A 7 15.05 -0.89 7.18
CA VAL A 7 14.90 -0.53 8.60
C VAL A 7 14.22 0.82 8.72
N GLY A 8 13.47 1.03 9.80
CA GLY A 8 12.78 2.29 10.08
C GLY A 8 11.60 2.58 9.16
N LEU A 9 10.90 1.54 8.69
CA LEU A 9 9.64 1.70 7.97
C LEU A 9 8.53 2.10 8.95
N ASP A 10 8.01 3.30 8.78
CA ASP A 10 6.97 3.90 9.64
C ASP A 10 5.57 3.88 9.01
N ALA A 11 5.48 3.53 7.73
CA ALA A 11 4.22 3.54 6.98
C ALA A 11 3.24 2.41 7.39
N GLY A 12 3.73 1.35 8.05
CA GLY A 12 2.92 0.19 8.44
C GLY A 12 2.47 -0.71 7.29
N PHE A 13 3.09 -0.57 6.11
CA PHE A 13 2.87 -1.48 4.98
C PHE A 13 4.08 -1.54 4.05
N TYR A 14 4.22 -2.65 3.34
CA TYR A 14 5.04 -2.75 2.13
C TYR A 14 4.41 -3.76 1.17
N GLY A 15 4.76 -3.67 -0.12
CA GLY A 15 4.16 -4.52 -1.13
C GLY A 15 5.01 -4.61 -2.38
N VAL A 16 4.57 -5.51 -3.26
CA VAL A 16 5.13 -5.71 -4.59
C VAL A 16 4.03 -5.44 -5.60
N TYR A 17 4.39 -4.89 -6.77
CA TYR A 17 3.45 -4.62 -7.85
C TYR A 17 4.09 -5.01 -9.18
N SER A 18 3.36 -5.80 -9.97
CA SER A 18 3.69 -6.12 -11.35
C SER A 18 3.03 -5.10 -12.26
N HIS A 19 3.84 -4.34 -13.00
CA HIS A 19 3.32 -3.45 -14.05
C HIS A 19 2.88 -4.19 -15.31
N ASP A 20 3.33 -5.44 -15.51
CA ASP A 20 2.92 -6.27 -16.64
C ASP A 20 1.49 -6.79 -16.46
N GLU A 21 1.14 -7.16 -15.24
CA GLU A 21 -0.15 -7.78 -14.89
C GLU A 21 -1.11 -6.78 -14.21
N ASP A 22 -0.62 -5.56 -13.92
CA ASP A 22 -1.35 -4.51 -13.20
C ASP A 22 -1.94 -4.94 -11.85
N GLU A 23 -1.23 -5.82 -11.14
CA GLU A 23 -1.62 -6.33 -9.83
C GLU A 23 -0.43 -6.44 -8.89
N GLY A 24 -0.73 -6.53 -7.60
CA GLY A 24 0.26 -6.62 -6.54
C GLY A 24 -0.30 -7.25 -5.29
N VAL A 25 0.59 -7.51 -4.34
CA VAL A 25 0.26 -7.96 -2.99
C VAL A 25 0.87 -6.98 -2.01
N VAL A 26 0.10 -6.63 -0.98
CA VAL A 26 0.56 -5.76 0.10
C VAL A 26 0.44 -6.50 1.43
N ARG A 27 1.44 -6.30 2.29
CA ARG A 27 1.43 -6.64 3.70
C ARG A 27 1.21 -5.35 4.48
N VAL A 28 0.17 -5.31 5.29
CA VAL A 28 -0.10 -4.25 6.27
C VAL A 28 0.10 -4.82 7.66
N PHE A 29 0.85 -4.13 8.49
CA PHE A 29 1.35 -4.66 9.76
C PHE A 29 1.55 -3.55 10.81
N ASP A 30 1.62 -3.96 12.07
CA ASP A 30 2.06 -3.08 13.15
C ASP A 30 3.59 -3.01 13.16
N ALA A 31 4.13 -1.83 12.85
CA ALA A 31 5.58 -1.61 12.77
C ALA A 31 6.26 -1.64 14.14
N ASP A 32 5.53 -1.48 15.25
CA ASP A 32 6.10 -1.58 16.60
C ASP A 32 6.25 -3.05 17.04
N ILE A 33 5.42 -3.95 16.50
CA ILE A 33 5.44 -5.39 16.86
C ILE A 33 6.18 -6.23 15.81
N THR A 34 5.98 -5.94 14.52
CA THR A 34 6.51 -6.72 13.40
C THR A 34 7.27 -5.88 12.37
N PRO A 35 8.34 -5.18 12.80
CA PRO A 35 9.10 -4.24 11.95
C PRO A 35 9.88 -4.91 10.82
N GLY A 36 10.09 -6.23 10.89
CA GLY A 36 10.91 -6.96 9.92
C GLY A 36 10.31 -6.89 8.52
N VAL A 37 11.17 -6.60 7.55
CA VAL A 37 10.84 -6.55 6.13
C VAL A 37 11.96 -7.17 5.32
N ASP A 38 11.58 -8.15 4.52
CA ASP A 38 12.44 -8.75 3.52
C ASP A 38 11.60 -9.09 2.27
N VAL A 39 12.13 -8.71 1.11
CA VAL A 39 11.58 -9.05 -0.19
C VAL A 39 12.69 -9.72 -1.00
N TRP A 40 12.48 -10.98 -1.34
CA TRP A 40 13.46 -11.74 -2.10
C TRP A 40 12.97 -12.06 -3.51
N THR A 41 13.87 -12.01 -4.49
CA THR A 41 13.56 -12.43 -5.86
C THR A 41 14.78 -13.03 -6.56
N TYR A 42 14.55 -13.90 -7.54
CA TYR A 42 15.60 -14.34 -8.48
C TYR A 42 16.10 -13.20 -9.40
N GLY A 43 15.36 -12.09 -9.51
CA GLY A 43 15.68 -10.94 -10.36
C GLY A 43 14.82 -10.91 -11.62
N PHE A 44 15.07 -9.92 -12.49
CA PHE A 44 14.32 -9.75 -13.73
C PHE A 44 14.71 -10.82 -14.76
N HIS A 45 13.72 -11.58 -15.26
CA HIS A 45 13.89 -12.68 -16.22
C HIS A 45 14.96 -13.71 -15.81
N PRO A 46 14.73 -14.44 -14.70
CA PRO A 46 15.68 -15.45 -14.28
C PRO A 46 15.70 -16.63 -15.26
N GLU A 47 16.89 -17.10 -15.64
CA GLU A 47 17.04 -18.24 -16.55
C GLU A 47 16.55 -19.56 -15.95
N LYS A 48 16.61 -19.68 -14.62
CA LYS A 48 16.20 -20.87 -13.87
C LYS A 48 15.49 -20.46 -12.59
N ILE A 49 14.42 -21.17 -12.26
CA ILE A 49 13.62 -20.98 -11.04
C ILE A 49 13.50 -22.36 -10.36
N PRO A 50 14.54 -22.82 -9.63
CA PRO A 50 14.57 -24.16 -9.05
C PRO A 50 13.45 -24.42 -8.04
N MET A 51 12.99 -23.37 -7.35
CA MET A 51 11.98 -23.41 -6.29
C MET A 51 10.56 -23.09 -6.79
N GLY A 52 10.34 -23.02 -8.11
CA GLY A 52 9.03 -22.75 -8.70
C GLY A 52 8.10 -23.96 -8.71
N SER A 53 6.84 -23.76 -9.13
CA SER A 53 5.86 -24.87 -9.29
C SER A 53 6.22 -25.86 -10.41
N GLY A 54 7.20 -25.52 -11.25
CA GLY A 54 7.52 -26.23 -12.48
C GLY A 54 6.68 -25.79 -13.68
N ASP A 55 5.61 -25.03 -13.47
CA ASP A 55 4.83 -24.44 -14.55
C ASP A 55 5.57 -23.26 -15.18
N PRO A 56 5.35 -22.97 -16.48
CA PRO A 56 5.86 -21.78 -17.12
C PRO A 56 5.43 -20.51 -16.36
N ASN A 57 6.39 -19.74 -15.85
CA ASN A 57 6.16 -18.49 -15.16
C ASN A 57 7.30 -17.49 -15.42
N LYS A 58 7.06 -16.21 -15.13
CA LYS A 58 8.03 -15.12 -15.37
C LYS A 58 9.05 -14.96 -14.22
N GLY A 59 9.01 -15.80 -13.19
CA GLY A 59 9.62 -15.55 -11.90
C GLY A 59 8.59 -15.43 -10.79
N TYR A 60 9.08 -15.30 -9.56
CA TYR A 60 8.27 -14.95 -8.41
C TYR A 60 9.06 -14.05 -7.46
N VAL A 61 8.34 -13.44 -6.52
CA VAL A 61 8.89 -12.63 -5.44
C VAL A 61 8.34 -13.16 -4.14
N GLU A 62 9.18 -13.26 -3.12
CA GLU A 62 8.80 -13.61 -1.77
C GLU A 62 8.69 -12.35 -0.91
N MET A 63 7.71 -12.31 -0.02
CA MET A 63 7.55 -11.24 0.96
C MET A 63 7.57 -11.85 2.35
N TRP A 64 8.49 -11.39 3.19
CA TRP A 64 8.73 -11.89 4.53
C TRP A 64 8.63 -10.78 5.57
N GLY A 65 7.99 -11.10 6.69
CA GLY A 65 7.88 -10.22 7.85
C GLY A 65 8.42 -10.89 9.11
N GLY A 66 8.73 -10.09 10.13
CA GLY A 66 9.22 -10.63 11.41
C GLY A 66 9.18 -9.62 12.55
N THR A 67 9.43 -10.10 13.76
CA THR A 67 9.38 -9.32 15.01
C THR A 67 10.69 -8.60 15.34
N VAL A 68 11.64 -8.56 14.40
CA VAL A 68 12.97 -7.95 14.57
C VAL A 68 13.24 -7.00 13.42
N ALA A 69 13.96 -5.90 13.68
CA ALA A 69 14.14 -4.84 12.71
C ALA A 69 15.10 -5.26 11.59
N THR A 70 16.18 -5.98 11.91
CA THR A 70 17.11 -6.51 10.91
C THR A 70 16.84 -8.00 10.65
N PHE A 71 15.60 -8.32 10.27
CA PHE A 71 15.23 -9.66 9.84
C PHE A 71 16.03 -10.07 8.58
N PRO A 72 16.53 -11.32 8.46
CA PRO A 72 16.43 -12.42 9.43
C PRO A 72 17.64 -12.54 10.37
N ASP A 73 18.56 -11.56 10.40
CA ASP A 73 19.83 -11.65 11.12
C ASP A 73 19.71 -11.40 12.64
N GLU A 74 18.79 -10.52 13.04
CA GLU A 74 18.54 -10.22 14.45
C GLU A 74 17.78 -11.34 15.17
N ARG A 75 17.93 -11.39 16.50
CA ARG A 75 17.26 -12.35 17.37
C ARG A 75 16.58 -11.60 18.51
N ALA A 76 15.29 -11.84 18.71
CA ALA A 76 14.56 -11.41 19.90
C ALA A 76 14.42 -12.59 20.87
N THR A 77 14.47 -12.30 22.18
CA THR A 77 14.23 -13.30 23.22
C THR A 77 12.78 -13.25 23.67
N LEU A 78 12.13 -14.41 23.80
CA LEU A 78 10.82 -14.55 24.43
C LEU A 78 10.98 -15.27 25.78
N PRO A 79 10.88 -14.57 26.92
CA PRO A 79 11.07 -15.19 28.23
C PRO A 79 9.98 -16.24 28.56
N PRO A 80 10.24 -17.17 29.50
CA PRO A 80 9.25 -18.13 29.95
C PRO A 80 7.96 -17.46 30.43
N GLY A 81 6.81 -17.94 29.94
CA GLY A 81 5.48 -17.43 30.30
C GLY A 81 5.09 -16.12 29.61
N GLN A 82 5.88 -15.60 28.68
CA GLN A 82 5.50 -14.45 27.85
C GLN A 82 4.90 -14.90 26.51
N SER A 83 4.07 -14.04 25.91
CA SER A 83 3.58 -14.18 24.54
C SER A 83 3.80 -12.89 23.75
N VAL A 84 3.89 -13.02 22.43
CA VAL A 84 3.83 -11.93 21.47
C VAL A 84 2.79 -12.33 20.44
N ASP A 85 1.82 -11.44 20.23
CA ASP A 85 0.69 -11.67 19.35
C ASP A 85 0.54 -10.45 18.45
N TRP A 86 0.22 -10.68 17.18
CA TRP A 86 0.02 -9.60 16.21
C TRP A 86 -1.01 -10.00 15.15
N THR A 87 -1.42 -9.02 14.35
CA THR A 87 -2.30 -9.23 13.20
C THR A 87 -1.71 -8.53 12.00
N GLU A 88 -1.74 -9.22 10.87
CA GLU A 88 -1.28 -8.70 9.58
C GLU A 88 -2.40 -8.89 8.57
N TRP A 89 -2.50 -7.96 7.64
CA TRP A 89 -3.38 -8.10 6.50
C TRP A 89 -2.51 -8.25 5.27
N ILE A 90 -2.60 -9.41 4.63
CA ILE A 90 -1.94 -9.70 3.35
C ILE A 90 -3.06 -9.88 2.33
N TYR A 91 -3.11 -9.00 1.33
CA TYR A 91 -4.19 -9.03 0.34
C TYR A 91 -3.72 -8.55 -1.04
N PRO A 92 -4.36 -9.03 -2.11
CA PRO A 92 -4.09 -8.55 -3.47
C PRO A 92 -4.72 -7.18 -3.70
N PHE A 93 -4.09 -6.40 -4.57
CA PHE A 93 -4.63 -5.15 -5.09
C PHE A 93 -4.27 -4.99 -6.56
N GLN A 94 -5.07 -4.26 -7.33
CA GLN A 94 -4.87 -4.14 -8.78
C GLN A 94 -5.21 -2.76 -9.33
N LEU A 95 -4.71 -2.46 -10.53
CA LEU A 95 -4.97 -1.27 -11.34
C LEU A 95 -4.61 0.09 -10.67
N THR A 96 -3.92 0.07 -9.53
CA THR A 96 -3.45 1.29 -8.85
C THR A 96 -2.13 1.80 -9.43
N GLY A 97 -1.37 0.98 -10.16
CA GLY A 97 -0.04 1.33 -10.66
C GLY A 97 0.95 1.63 -9.52
N GLY A 98 0.92 0.82 -8.46
CA GLY A 98 1.74 0.95 -7.25
C GLY A 98 0.98 1.48 -6.03
N LEU A 99 1.72 1.84 -4.98
CA LEU A 99 1.19 2.25 -3.68
C LEU A 99 1.71 3.61 -3.24
N THR A 100 0.81 4.41 -2.68
CA THR A 100 1.10 5.56 -1.82
C THR A 100 0.63 5.29 -0.39
N TYR A 101 -0.39 4.46 -0.23
CA TYR A 101 -0.98 4.10 1.04
C TYR A 101 -1.57 2.69 0.98
N ALA A 102 -1.53 1.98 2.10
CA ALA A 102 -2.31 0.79 2.31
C ALA A 102 -2.66 0.63 3.79
N ASP A 103 -3.83 0.09 4.07
CA ASP A 103 -4.25 -0.34 5.40
C ASP A 103 -5.16 -1.57 5.29
N ARG A 104 -5.75 -2.03 6.39
CA ARG A 104 -6.64 -3.20 6.35
C ARG A 104 -7.90 -3.05 5.48
N TRP A 105 -8.21 -1.84 4.99
CA TRP A 105 -9.43 -1.55 4.24
C TRP A 105 -9.18 -1.38 2.75
N LEU A 106 -8.04 -0.79 2.36
CA LEU A 106 -7.75 -0.49 0.97
C LEU A 106 -6.26 -0.31 0.69
N ALA A 107 -5.89 -0.54 -0.56
CA ALA A 107 -4.67 -0.05 -1.17
C ALA A 107 -4.98 1.18 -2.04
N ALA A 108 -4.12 2.19 -2.03
CA ALA A 108 -4.29 3.40 -2.82
C ALA A 108 -2.99 3.92 -3.41
N ARG A 109 -3.10 4.52 -4.60
CA ARG A 109 -2.09 5.43 -5.16
C ARG A 109 -2.66 6.82 -5.19
N CYS A 110 -1.88 7.80 -4.72
CA CYS A 110 -2.30 9.19 -4.70
C CYS A 110 -1.15 10.10 -5.09
N ARG A 111 -1.26 10.74 -6.26
CA ARG A 111 -0.21 11.59 -6.82
C ARG A 111 -0.76 12.99 -7.06
N PHE A 112 0.02 13.99 -6.66
CA PHE A 112 -0.33 15.40 -6.86
C PHE A 112 0.73 16.11 -7.71
N ALA A 113 0.30 16.62 -8.87
CA ALA A 113 1.09 17.46 -9.74
C ALA A 113 0.90 18.94 -9.36
N ARG A 114 1.77 19.46 -8.49
CA ARG A 114 1.61 20.80 -7.89
C ARG A 114 1.53 21.93 -8.92
N GLN A 115 2.18 21.78 -10.07
CA GLN A 115 2.24 22.77 -11.14
C GLN A 115 0.89 22.91 -11.85
N THR A 116 0.21 21.79 -12.12
CA THR A 116 -1.07 21.75 -12.83
C THR A 116 -2.27 21.78 -11.87
N GLY A 117 -2.08 21.37 -10.61
CA GLY A 117 -3.16 21.20 -9.65
C GLY A 117 -3.90 19.87 -9.79
N GLU A 118 -3.39 18.94 -10.61
CA GLU A 118 -4.01 17.63 -10.80
C GLU A 118 -3.67 16.69 -9.64
N LEU A 119 -4.72 16.14 -9.02
CA LEU A 119 -4.62 15.12 -7.99
C LEU A 119 -5.24 13.83 -8.51
N GLU A 120 -4.41 12.85 -8.84
CA GLU A 120 -4.86 11.51 -9.21
C GLU A 120 -4.99 10.64 -7.96
N VAL A 121 -6.15 10.01 -7.79
CA VAL A 121 -6.43 9.04 -6.74
C VAL A 121 -6.89 7.74 -7.38
N ARG A 122 -6.24 6.63 -6.99
CA ARG A 122 -6.64 5.27 -7.35
C ARG A 122 -6.81 4.46 -6.08
N ILE A 123 -7.89 3.69 -5.97
CA ILE A 123 -8.25 2.91 -4.78
C ILE A 123 -8.67 1.50 -5.20
N CYS A 124 -8.04 0.48 -4.59
CA CYS A 124 -8.46 -0.91 -4.64
C CYS A 124 -8.84 -1.34 -3.21
N PRO A 125 -10.13 -1.45 -2.88
CA PRO A 125 -10.57 -1.86 -1.55
C PRO A 125 -10.50 -3.39 -1.37
N VAL A 126 -10.48 -3.85 -0.11
CA VAL A 126 -10.51 -5.29 0.22
C VAL A 126 -11.92 -5.90 0.19
N ARG A 127 -12.95 -5.06 0.04
CA ARG A 127 -14.35 -5.44 -0.07
C ARG A 127 -15.11 -4.46 -0.96
N GLU A 128 -16.35 -4.82 -1.30
CA GLU A 128 -17.25 -3.92 -1.99
C GLU A 128 -17.57 -2.67 -1.15
N LEU A 129 -17.48 -1.52 -1.81
CA LEU A 129 -17.79 -0.19 -1.30
C LEU A 129 -18.93 0.38 -2.16
N VAL A 130 -20.13 0.42 -1.59
CA VAL A 130 -21.34 0.85 -2.31
C VAL A 130 -21.64 2.34 -2.05
N HIS A 131 -21.34 2.79 -0.83
CA HIS A 131 -21.67 4.15 -0.37
C HIS A 131 -20.43 4.92 0.11
N ALA A 132 -19.26 4.52 -0.38
CA ALA A 132 -18.03 5.21 -0.04
C ALA A 132 -17.86 6.51 -0.84
N SER A 133 -17.12 7.45 -0.25
CA SER A 133 -16.68 8.67 -0.90
C SER A 133 -15.25 9.02 -0.52
N VAL A 134 -14.52 9.59 -1.48
CA VAL A 134 -13.25 10.29 -1.23
C VAL A 134 -13.55 11.75 -0.96
N GLU A 135 -12.98 12.27 0.11
CA GLU A 135 -12.94 13.68 0.46
C GLU A 135 -11.50 14.17 0.32
N VAL A 136 -11.31 15.26 -0.42
CA VAL A 136 -10.04 15.97 -0.52
C VAL A 136 -10.11 17.17 0.39
N LEU A 137 -9.26 17.20 1.41
CA LEU A 137 -9.17 18.31 2.37
C LEU A 137 -7.94 19.16 2.05
N ARG A 138 -8.10 20.47 2.26
CA ARG A 138 -7.02 21.44 2.37
C ARG A 138 -7.06 22.04 3.77
N GLY A 139 -6.09 21.67 4.62
CA GLY A 139 -6.21 21.88 6.06
C GLY A 139 -7.42 21.13 6.59
N GLU A 140 -8.37 21.86 7.19
CA GLU A 140 -9.62 21.27 7.73
C GLU A 140 -10.81 21.37 6.75
N ARG A 141 -10.66 22.11 5.64
CA ARG A 141 -11.75 22.34 4.70
C ARG A 141 -11.79 21.26 3.62
N ILE A 142 -12.95 20.65 3.43
CA ILE A 142 -13.21 19.81 2.26
C ILE A 142 -13.29 20.71 1.02
N VAL A 143 -12.39 20.47 0.06
CA VAL A 143 -12.31 21.21 -1.21
C VAL A 143 -12.88 20.40 -2.39
N ALA A 144 -12.96 19.08 -2.26
CA ALA A 144 -13.62 18.21 -3.22
C ALA A 144 -14.16 16.95 -2.54
N ARG A 145 -15.23 16.38 -3.11
CA ARG A 145 -15.81 15.10 -2.69
C ARG A 145 -16.30 14.34 -3.92
N HIS A 146 -16.04 13.03 -3.97
CA HIS A 146 -16.49 12.17 -5.08
C HIS A 146 -16.92 10.79 -4.56
N PRO A 147 -18.01 10.18 -5.08
CA PRO A 147 -18.38 8.81 -4.75
C PRO A 147 -17.33 7.80 -5.25
N VAL A 148 -17.18 6.69 -4.53
CA VAL A 148 -16.22 5.61 -4.81
C VAL A 148 -16.95 4.27 -4.86
N PRO A 149 -17.71 4.00 -5.95
CA PRO A 149 -18.19 2.65 -6.19
C PRO A 149 -16.99 1.79 -6.60
N ALA A 150 -16.53 0.94 -5.68
CA ALA A 150 -15.32 0.15 -5.87
C ALA A 150 -15.46 -1.22 -5.23
N SER A 151 -14.78 -2.21 -5.79
CA SER A 151 -14.65 -3.55 -5.23
C SER A 151 -13.23 -4.07 -5.48
N PRO A 152 -12.83 -5.20 -4.87
CA PRO A 152 -11.54 -5.80 -5.17
C PRO A 152 -11.33 -6.08 -6.66
N SER A 153 -12.40 -6.44 -7.39
CA SER A 153 -12.38 -6.72 -8.83
C SER A 153 -12.61 -5.48 -9.71
N THR A 154 -13.02 -4.37 -9.13
CA THR A 154 -13.28 -3.11 -9.85
C THR A 154 -12.75 -1.94 -9.05
N PRO A 155 -11.41 -1.74 -9.06
CA PRO A 155 -10.79 -0.57 -8.44
C PRO A 155 -11.31 0.72 -9.05
N TRP A 156 -11.28 1.79 -8.26
CA TRP A 156 -11.76 3.10 -8.66
C TRP A 156 -10.60 4.06 -8.91
N SER A 157 -10.73 4.95 -9.88
CA SER A 157 -9.80 6.04 -10.11
C SER A 157 -10.50 7.34 -10.49
N HIS A 158 -9.89 8.46 -10.10
CA HIS A 158 -10.36 9.79 -10.47
C HIS A 158 -9.23 10.81 -10.41
N VAL A 159 -9.32 11.83 -11.25
CA VAL A 159 -8.42 12.99 -11.25
C VAL A 159 -9.22 14.21 -10.82
N PHE A 160 -8.84 14.80 -9.68
CA PHE A 160 -9.38 16.07 -9.23
C PHE A 160 -8.56 17.22 -9.79
N THR A 161 -9.23 18.31 -10.17
CA THR A 161 -8.59 19.58 -10.51
C THR A 161 -8.67 20.51 -9.30
N LEU A 162 -7.53 20.74 -8.66
CA LEU A 162 -7.36 21.67 -7.54
C LEU A 162 -6.64 22.94 -8.01
N SER A 163 -6.49 23.93 -7.13
CA SER A 163 -5.60 25.05 -7.41
C SER A 163 -4.15 24.58 -7.49
N SER A 164 -3.39 25.14 -8.43
CA SER A 164 -1.95 24.91 -8.50
C SER A 164 -1.22 25.55 -7.31
N GLY A 165 -0.02 25.06 -7.01
CA GLY A 165 0.85 25.61 -5.97
C GLY A 165 0.50 25.20 -4.53
N ILE A 166 -0.58 24.45 -4.29
CA ILE A 166 -0.92 23.96 -2.95
C ILE A 166 0.25 23.10 -2.40
N PRO A 167 0.74 23.34 -1.17
CA PRO A 167 1.72 22.46 -0.54
C PRO A 167 1.13 21.07 -0.27
N LEU A 168 1.89 20.00 -0.56
CA LEU A 168 1.47 18.61 -0.28
C LEU A 168 1.04 18.40 1.19
N ALA A 169 1.72 19.06 2.13
CA ALA A 169 1.42 18.96 3.56
C ALA A 169 0.03 19.51 3.94
N GLU A 170 -0.53 20.42 3.13
CA GLU A 170 -1.89 20.94 3.33
C GLU A 170 -2.98 19.98 2.81
N LEU A 171 -2.61 19.01 1.97
CA LEU A 171 -3.56 18.07 1.39
C LEU A 171 -3.72 16.83 2.26
N LEU A 172 -4.97 16.44 2.49
CA LEU A 172 -5.32 15.18 3.13
C LEU A 172 -6.45 14.52 2.35
N ILE A 173 -6.29 13.22 2.05
CA ILE A 173 -7.32 12.41 1.43
C ILE A 173 -7.97 11.56 2.50
N VAL A 174 -9.29 11.58 2.56
CA VAL A 174 -10.08 10.80 3.49
C VAL A 174 -11.06 9.95 2.71
N VAL A 175 -11.01 8.64 2.92
CA VAL A 175 -12.00 7.70 2.36
C VAL A 175 -13.01 7.38 3.46
N ARG A 176 -14.28 7.60 3.21
CA ARG A 176 -15.37 7.34 4.17
C ARG A 176 -16.43 6.43 3.58
N GLU A 177 -17.09 5.66 4.42
CA GLU A 177 -18.35 4.99 4.10
C GLU A 177 -19.35 5.27 5.24
N GLY A 178 -20.41 6.02 4.93
CA GLY A 178 -21.27 6.60 5.96
C GLY A 178 -20.50 7.48 6.93
N GLU A 179 -20.63 7.22 8.23
CA GLU A 179 -19.89 7.93 9.29
C GLU A 179 -18.48 7.37 9.53
N GLN A 180 -18.21 6.16 9.05
CA GLN A 180 -16.92 5.50 9.26
C GLN A 180 -15.86 6.08 8.33
N VAL A 181 -14.70 6.44 8.91
CA VAL A 181 -13.49 6.69 8.12
C VAL A 181 -12.78 5.37 7.90
N LEU A 182 -12.60 5.02 6.63
CA LEU A 182 -11.86 3.83 6.23
C LEU A 182 -10.36 4.16 6.23
N ALA A 183 -9.95 5.20 5.50
CA ALA A 183 -8.53 5.53 5.31
C ALA A 183 -8.27 7.04 5.39
N ARG A 184 -7.05 7.40 5.80
CA ARG A 184 -6.51 8.76 5.75
C ARG A 184 -5.08 8.74 5.25
N PHE A 185 -4.78 9.46 4.19
CA PHE A 185 -3.44 9.52 3.62
C PHE A 185 -3.15 10.83 2.91
N ARG A 186 -1.86 11.13 2.75
CA ARG A 186 -1.41 12.29 1.98
C ARG A 186 -0.97 11.86 0.57
N PRO A 187 -1.17 12.72 -0.45
CA PRO A 187 -0.58 12.47 -1.75
C PRO A 187 0.95 12.50 -1.70
N GLN A 188 1.57 11.82 -2.65
CA GLN A 188 2.99 12.02 -2.99
C GLN A 188 3.11 12.96 -4.19
N SER A 189 4.25 13.64 -4.32
CA SER A 189 4.54 14.42 -5.52
C SER A 189 4.57 13.48 -6.73
N THR A 190 4.07 13.94 -7.88
CA THR A 190 4.54 13.35 -9.14
C THR A 190 6.04 13.59 -9.28
N PRO A 191 6.80 12.65 -9.89
CA PRO A 191 8.14 12.93 -10.38
C PRO A 191 8.19 14.19 -11.27
#